data_AF-A0A376FES5-F1
#
_entry.id   AF-A0A376FES5-F1
#
_cell.length_a   1.000
_cell.length_b   1.000
_cell.length_c   1.000
_cell.angle_alpha   90.00
_cell.angle_beta   90.00
_cell.angle_gamma   90.00
#
_symmetry.space_group_name_H-M   'P 1'
#
loop_
_entity.id
_entity.type
_entity.pdbx_description
1 polymer ?
#
loop_
_entity_poly.entity_id
_entity_poly.type
_entity_poly.pdbx_seq_one_letter_code
_entity_poly.pdbx_strand_id
1 'polypeptide(L)'
;MALAEDYLSRRQYGLRFRNLETGNWYPEMLENVSPDFVWANDSETVYYVKKHASTLLPYQVWRHTVGTDSADDELVYEEKDETFYVSLHKTSSRHYVIIFLASATTSEVLLLDAELPDAQPLCFLPRRKDHEYSLDHFQHSFYLRSNREGKNFGLYKTKVRDERKWEVLIPARDSGDARRIHPVYRLAGGGRASARADQYPADQP
;
A
#
# COMPACT_ATOMS: atom_id res chain seq x y z
N MET A 1 13.84 14.02 -0.84
CA MET A 1 12.60 14.14 -0.03
C MET A 1 11.43 14.33 -0.99
N ALA A 2 10.26 13.77 -0.66
CA ALA A 2 9.02 13.96 -1.42
C ALA A 2 7.92 14.46 -0.47
N LEU A 3 7.04 15.33 -0.98
CA LEU A 3 5.95 15.96 -0.22
C LEU A 3 4.67 15.99 -1.07
N ALA A 4 3.55 15.53 -0.50
CA ALA A 4 2.23 15.68 -1.10
C ALA A 4 1.48 16.84 -0.41
N GLU A 5 1.09 17.84 -1.18
CA GLU A 5 0.47 19.08 -0.68
C GLU A 5 -0.92 19.28 -1.32
N ASP A 6 -1.94 19.61 -0.52
CA ASP A 6 -3.27 19.99 -1.00
C ASP A 6 -3.51 21.48 -0.73
N TYR A 7 -3.55 22.27 -1.80
CA TYR A 7 -3.75 23.72 -1.73
C TYR A 7 -5.23 24.13 -1.86
N LEU A 8 -6.10 23.19 -2.23
CA LEU A 8 -7.49 23.47 -2.62
C LEU A 8 -8.51 22.87 -1.64
N SER A 9 -8.05 22.09 -0.65
CA SER A 9 -8.91 21.35 0.30
C SER A 9 -9.87 20.40 -0.44
N ARG A 10 -9.39 19.79 -1.53
CA ARG A 10 -10.17 18.86 -2.37
C ARG A 10 -9.63 17.43 -2.33
N ARG A 11 -8.64 17.17 -1.47
CA ARG A 11 -7.91 15.89 -1.42
C ARG A 11 -7.32 15.52 -2.78
N GLN A 12 -6.92 16.55 -3.55
CA GLN A 12 -6.19 16.45 -4.80
C GLN A 12 -4.82 17.04 -4.51
N TYR A 13 -3.82 16.17 -4.42
CA TYR A 13 -2.51 16.58 -3.98
C TYR A 13 -1.62 16.87 -5.19
N GLY A 14 -0.67 17.77 -5.00
CA GLY A 14 0.51 17.87 -5.82
C GLY A 14 1.69 17.21 -5.10
N LEU A 15 2.37 16.29 -5.78
CA LEU A 15 3.59 15.66 -5.26
C LEU A 15 4.82 16.37 -5.81
N ARG A 16 5.68 16.82 -4.89
CA ARG A 16 6.89 17.60 -5.19
C ARG A 16 8.12 16.97 -4.57
N PHE A 17 9.27 17.20 -5.20
CA PHE A 17 10.55 16.63 -4.78
C PHE A 17 11.57 17.71 -4.42
N ARG A 18 12.31 17.45 -3.35
CA ARG A 18 13.40 18.32 -2.88
C ARG A 18 14.67 17.52 -2.66
N ASN A 19 15.76 17.97 -3.25
CA ASN A 19 17.09 17.49 -2.94
C ASN A 19 17.51 18.04 -1.55
N LEU A 20 17.81 17.16 -0.61
CA LEU A 20 18.12 17.55 0.76
C LEU A 20 19.57 18.02 0.94
N GLU A 21 20.47 17.64 0.04
CA GLU A 21 21.88 18.05 0.09
C GLU A 21 22.04 19.48 -0.40
N THR A 22 21.42 19.81 -1.54
CA THR A 22 21.48 21.15 -2.14
C THR A 22 20.41 22.10 -1.59
N GLY A 23 19.33 21.54 -1.03
CA GLY A 23 18.17 22.30 -0.59
C GLY A 23 17.26 22.78 -1.74
N ASN A 24 17.60 22.47 -2.99
CA ASN A 24 16.84 22.87 -4.17
C ASN A 24 15.63 21.96 -4.40
N TRP A 25 14.58 22.56 -4.95
CA TRP A 25 13.41 21.83 -5.44
C TRP A 25 13.66 21.39 -6.87
N TYR A 26 13.18 20.19 -7.19
CA TYR A 26 13.09 19.77 -8.57
C TYR A 26 11.93 20.51 -9.28
N PRO A 27 12.03 20.76 -10.60
CA PRO A 27 11.06 21.57 -11.32
C PRO A 27 9.71 20.88 -11.51
N GLU A 28 9.68 19.55 -11.52
CA GLU A 28 8.46 18.77 -11.74
C GLU A 28 7.52 18.78 -10.53
N MET A 29 6.22 18.62 -10.84
CA MET A 29 5.14 18.45 -9.89
C MET A 29 4.13 17.46 -10.47
N LEU A 30 3.82 16.41 -9.71
CA LEU A 30 2.84 15.41 -10.14
C LEU A 30 1.46 15.82 -9.60
N GLU A 31 0.55 16.18 -10.50
CA GLU A 31 -0.75 16.75 -10.15
C GLU A 31 -1.87 15.70 -10.03
N ASN A 32 -2.91 16.04 -9.27
CA ASN A 32 -4.12 15.23 -9.09
C ASN A 32 -3.81 13.80 -8.61
N VAL A 33 -2.89 13.71 -7.64
CA VAL A 33 -2.48 12.45 -7.03
C VAL A 33 -3.16 12.25 -5.67
N SER A 34 -3.19 11.00 -5.22
CA SER A 34 -3.43 10.66 -3.81
C SER A 34 -2.23 11.07 -2.95
N PRO A 35 -2.41 11.21 -1.63
CA PRO A 35 -1.29 11.51 -0.74
C PRO A 35 -0.32 10.33 -0.59
N ASP A 36 -0.76 9.11 -0.96
CA ASP A 36 0.03 7.89 -0.86
C ASP A 36 1.01 7.77 -2.04
N PHE A 37 2.31 7.78 -1.73
CA PHE A 37 3.39 7.50 -2.66
C PHE A 37 4.50 6.71 -1.96
N VAL A 38 5.30 5.96 -2.72
CA VAL A 38 6.32 5.07 -2.19
C VAL A 38 7.59 5.16 -3.05
N TRP A 39 8.72 5.39 -2.39
CA TRP A 39 10.04 5.29 -3.03
C TRP A 39 10.43 3.84 -3.29
N ALA A 40 11.05 3.56 -4.44
CA ALA A 40 11.89 2.39 -4.62
C ALA A 40 13.15 2.47 -3.72
N ASN A 41 14.06 1.49 -3.81
CA ASN A 41 15.27 1.47 -2.98
C ASN A 41 16.47 2.22 -3.61
N ASP A 42 16.36 2.61 -4.88
CA ASP A 42 17.35 3.41 -5.60
C ASP A 42 17.38 4.90 -5.16
N SER A 43 16.36 5.37 -4.44
CA SER A 43 16.18 6.78 -4.07
C SER A 43 15.98 7.73 -5.26
N GLU A 44 15.63 7.19 -6.43
CA GLU A 44 15.39 7.92 -7.68
C GLU A 44 13.97 7.67 -8.19
N THR A 45 13.47 6.45 -8.02
CA THR A 45 12.17 6.01 -8.52
C THR A 45 11.08 6.16 -7.45
N VAL A 46 9.95 6.75 -7.84
CA VAL A 46 8.77 6.94 -7.00
C VAL A 46 7.54 6.36 -7.67
N TYR A 47 6.81 5.52 -6.94
CA TYR A 47 5.48 5.07 -7.30
C TYR A 47 4.43 5.97 -6.66
N TYR A 48 3.44 6.41 -7.43
CA TYR A 48 2.36 7.27 -6.95
C TYR A 48 1.02 6.85 -7.53
N VAL A 49 -0.07 7.29 -6.88
CA VAL A 49 -1.44 6.97 -7.31
C VAL A 49 -2.12 8.20 -7.91
N LYS A 50 -2.55 8.09 -9.17
CA LYS A 50 -3.31 9.13 -9.87
C LYS A 50 -4.80 8.92 -9.66
N LYS A 51 -5.52 10.04 -9.49
CA LYS A 51 -6.97 10.05 -9.30
C LYS A 51 -7.69 10.28 -10.62
N HIS A 52 -8.86 9.67 -10.77
CA HIS A 52 -9.74 9.95 -11.90
C HIS A 52 -10.23 11.41 -11.81
N ALA A 53 -10.21 12.14 -12.93
CA ALA A 53 -10.44 13.59 -12.94
C ALA A 53 -11.85 14.00 -12.50
N SER A 54 -12.86 13.16 -12.76
CA SER A 54 -14.27 13.48 -12.45
C SER A 54 -14.73 12.86 -11.14
N THR A 55 -14.43 11.59 -10.91
CA THR A 55 -14.92 10.83 -9.74
C THR A 55 -14.01 10.97 -8.53
N LEU A 56 -12.78 11.45 -8.72
CA LEU A 56 -11.73 11.54 -7.70
C LEU A 56 -11.36 10.17 -7.09
N LEU A 57 -11.69 9.07 -7.77
CA LEU A 57 -11.28 7.74 -7.32
C LEU A 57 -9.80 7.49 -7.65
N PRO A 58 -9.00 6.99 -6.71
CA PRO A 58 -7.63 6.56 -6.98
C PRO A 58 -7.66 5.23 -7.75
N TYR A 59 -7.14 5.22 -8.98
CA TYR A 59 -7.35 4.10 -9.91
C TYR A 59 -6.11 3.69 -10.71
N GLN A 60 -5.10 4.56 -10.84
CA GLN A 60 -3.87 4.25 -11.58
C GLN A 60 -2.64 4.38 -10.69
N VAL A 61 -1.73 3.43 -10.80
CA VAL A 61 -0.37 3.51 -10.27
C VAL A 61 0.57 3.87 -11.39
N TRP A 62 1.37 4.91 -11.16
CA TRP A 62 2.37 5.41 -12.08
C TRP A 62 3.76 5.34 -11.44
N ARG A 63 4.78 5.21 -12.28
CA ARG A 63 6.20 5.27 -11.91
C ARG A 63 6.79 6.57 -12.45
N HIS A 64 7.48 7.30 -11.57
CA HIS A 64 8.18 8.54 -11.87
C HIS A 64 9.66 8.41 -11.51
N THR A 65 10.54 8.95 -12.35
CA THR A 65 11.97 9.13 -12.06
C THR A 65 12.22 10.58 -11.68
N VAL A 66 12.70 10.83 -10.47
CA VAL A 66 12.87 12.20 -9.97
C VAL A 66 13.87 13.00 -10.81
N GLY A 67 13.49 14.23 -11.17
CA GLY A 67 14.24 15.10 -12.06
C GLY A 67 13.94 14.93 -13.56
N THR A 68 13.01 14.05 -13.94
CA THR A 68 12.51 13.94 -15.32
C THR A 68 11.16 14.66 -15.49
N ASP A 69 10.72 14.85 -16.73
CA ASP A 69 9.38 15.34 -17.02
C ASP A 69 8.34 14.27 -16.61
N SER A 70 7.20 14.68 -16.06
CA SER A 70 6.11 13.78 -15.69
C SER A 70 5.38 13.20 -16.90
N ALA A 71 5.57 13.78 -18.09
CA ALA A 71 5.12 13.20 -19.35
C ALA A 71 5.83 11.88 -19.70
N ASP A 72 7.01 11.63 -19.13
CA ASP A 72 7.79 10.41 -19.32
C ASP A 72 7.40 9.31 -18.30
N ASP A 73 6.49 9.60 -17.38
CA ASP A 73 6.04 8.64 -16.37
C ASP A 73 5.36 7.43 -17.01
N GLU A 74 5.61 6.25 -16.43
CA GLU A 74 5.12 4.99 -16.96
C GLU A 74 3.91 4.49 -16.14
N LEU A 75 2.85 4.08 -16.84
CA LEU A 75 1.71 3.43 -16.22
C LEU A 75 2.11 2.02 -15.77
N VAL A 76 2.02 1.76 -14.46
CA VAL A 76 2.37 0.47 -13.84
C VAL A 76 1.14 -0.40 -13.67
N TYR A 77 0.02 0.19 -13.25
CA TYR A 77 -1.23 -0.53 -13.04
C TYR A 77 -2.44 0.39 -13.19
N GLU A 78 -3.55 -0.14 -13.71
CA GLU A 78 -4.84 0.53 -13.79
C GLU A 78 -5.94 -0.42 -13.31
N GLU A 79 -6.71 0.03 -12.32
CA GLU A 79 -7.94 -0.62 -11.88
C GLU A 79 -9.09 -0.16 -12.76
N LYS A 80 -9.85 -1.12 -13.30
CA LYS A 80 -10.98 -0.89 -14.20
C LYS A 80 -12.32 -0.96 -13.48
N ASP A 81 -12.37 -1.60 -12.33
CA ASP A 81 -13.55 -1.69 -11.48
C ASP A 81 -13.59 -0.49 -10.52
N GLU A 82 -14.49 0.46 -10.79
CA GLU A 82 -14.67 1.68 -9.99
C GLU A 82 -15.12 1.44 -8.54
N THR A 83 -15.45 0.18 -8.17
CA THR A 83 -15.73 -0.18 -6.77
C THR A 83 -14.46 -0.38 -5.94
N PHE A 84 -13.29 -0.45 -6.58
CA PHE A 84 -12.00 -0.64 -5.93
C PHE A 84 -11.21 0.67 -5.85
N TYR A 85 -10.69 0.93 -4.65
CA TYR A 85 -9.73 1.98 -4.39
C TYR A 85 -8.32 1.41 -4.48
N VAL A 86 -7.42 2.16 -5.13
CA VAL A 86 -6.00 1.84 -5.22
C VAL A 86 -5.20 2.64 -4.19
N SER A 87 -4.34 1.98 -3.42
CA SER A 87 -3.36 2.62 -2.54
C SER A 87 -1.98 1.95 -2.63
N LEU A 88 -0.95 2.66 -2.14
CA LEU A 88 0.43 2.17 -2.12
C LEU A 88 0.97 2.08 -0.70
N HIS A 89 1.72 1.00 -0.43
CA HIS A 89 2.41 0.80 0.84
C HIS A 89 3.79 0.20 0.62
N LYS A 90 4.77 0.50 1.48
CA LYS A 90 6.06 -0.20 1.50
C LYS A 90 6.06 -1.22 2.62
N THR A 91 6.49 -2.44 2.31
CA THR A 91 6.60 -3.49 3.33
C THR A 91 7.63 -3.12 4.41
N SER A 92 7.46 -3.66 5.62
CA SER A 92 8.40 -3.48 6.74
C SER A 92 9.82 -3.93 6.39
N SER A 93 9.94 -4.96 5.56
CA SER A 93 11.22 -5.43 5.03
C SER A 93 11.86 -4.52 3.98
N ARG A 94 11.10 -3.56 3.43
CA ARG A 94 11.43 -2.70 2.28
C ARG A 94 11.56 -3.39 0.93
N HIS A 95 11.58 -4.72 0.86
CA HIS A 95 11.72 -5.48 -0.39
C HIS A 95 10.59 -5.28 -1.39
N TYR A 96 9.38 -4.96 -0.93
CA TYR A 96 8.23 -4.80 -1.82
C TYR A 96 7.54 -3.46 -1.63
N VAL A 97 7.14 -2.87 -2.75
CA VAL A 97 6.04 -1.90 -2.84
C VAL A 97 4.76 -2.71 -3.11
N ILE A 98 3.73 -2.44 -2.32
CA ILE A 98 2.41 -3.06 -2.41
C ILE A 98 1.49 -2.11 -3.16
N ILE A 99 0.88 -2.60 -4.24
CA ILE A 99 -0.34 -2.03 -4.80
C ILE A 99 -1.51 -2.74 -4.12
N PHE A 100 -2.24 -2.00 -3.29
CA PHE A 100 -3.38 -2.53 -2.55
C PHE A 100 -4.67 -2.08 -3.23
N LEU A 101 -5.54 -3.05 -3.52
CA LEU A 101 -6.83 -2.84 -4.15
C LEU A 101 -7.90 -3.24 -3.15
N ALA A 102 -8.83 -2.35 -2.84
CA ALA A 102 -9.89 -2.64 -1.88
C ALA A 102 -11.24 -2.06 -2.29
N SER A 103 -12.25 -2.91 -2.23
CA SER A 103 -13.66 -2.52 -2.19
C SER A 103 -14.22 -2.70 -0.78
N ALA A 104 -15.53 -2.53 -0.61
CA ALA A 104 -16.18 -2.66 0.69
C ALA A 104 -16.04 -4.06 1.34
N THR A 105 -15.86 -5.12 0.54
CA THR A 105 -15.83 -6.51 1.04
C THR A 105 -14.73 -7.37 0.42
N THR A 106 -13.92 -6.82 -0.48
CA THR A 106 -12.96 -7.61 -1.26
C THR A 106 -11.64 -6.86 -1.38
N SER A 107 -10.53 -7.59 -1.27
CA SER A 107 -9.19 -7.03 -1.46
C SER A 107 -8.36 -7.84 -2.45
N GLU A 108 -7.39 -7.19 -3.07
CA GLU A 108 -6.33 -7.81 -3.87
C GLU A 108 -5.02 -7.06 -3.62
N VAL A 109 -3.92 -7.80 -3.65
CA VAL A 109 -2.57 -7.25 -3.45
C VAL A 109 -1.72 -7.62 -4.65
N LEU A 110 -1.09 -6.62 -5.26
CA LEU A 110 0.01 -6.80 -6.20
C LEU A 110 1.31 -6.35 -5.55
N LEU A 111 2.40 -7.05 -5.87
CA LEU A 111 3.74 -6.77 -5.37
C LEU A 111 4.62 -6.24 -6.50
N LEU A 112 5.36 -5.18 -6.23
CA LEU A 112 6.48 -4.71 -7.03
C LEU A 112 7.76 -4.94 -6.22
N ASP A 113 8.79 -5.49 -6.85
CA ASP A 113 10.12 -5.56 -6.24
C ASP A 113 10.70 -4.14 -6.12
N ALA A 114 10.99 -3.69 -4.90
CA ALA A 114 11.48 -2.35 -4.65
C ALA A 114 12.97 -2.17 -5.02
N GLU A 115 13.69 -3.25 -5.33
CA GLU A 115 15.08 -3.22 -5.80
C GLU A 115 15.18 -3.12 -7.33
N LEU A 116 14.07 -3.31 -8.06
CA LEU A 116 14.03 -3.24 -9.52
C LEU A 116 13.32 -1.95 -9.98
N PRO A 117 14.00 -1.01 -10.65
CA PRO A 117 13.39 0.21 -11.15
C PRO A 117 12.23 -0.05 -12.14
N ASP A 118 12.34 -1.10 -12.95
CA ASP A 118 11.37 -1.50 -13.98
C ASP A 118 10.38 -2.59 -13.52
N ALA A 119 10.27 -2.82 -12.21
CA ALA A 119 9.43 -3.86 -11.61
C ALA A 119 8.01 -3.90 -12.21
N GLN A 120 7.55 -5.13 -12.47
CA GLN A 120 6.20 -5.40 -12.98
C GLN A 120 5.30 -5.93 -11.85
N PRO A 121 4.02 -5.53 -11.78
CA PRO A 121 3.12 -5.99 -10.72
C PRO A 121 2.94 -7.51 -10.73
N LEU A 122 3.14 -8.12 -9.57
CA LEU A 122 2.94 -9.54 -9.34
C LEU A 122 1.76 -9.77 -8.38
N CYS A 123 0.67 -10.35 -8.87
CA CYS A 123 -0.49 -10.66 -8.03
C CYS A 123 -0.11 -11.64 -6.90
N PHE A 124 -0.40 -11.28 -5.65
CA PHE A 124 -0.15 -12.13 -4.49
C PHE A 124 -1.20 -13.25 -4.39
N LEU A 125 -2.47 -12.88 -4.39
CA LEU A 125 -3.62 -13.78 -4.40
C LEU A 125 -4.75 -13.08 -5.17
N PRO A 126 -5.33 -13.70 -6.22
CA PRO A 126 -6.41 -13.09 -6.96
C PRO A 126 -7.63 -12.80 -6.07
N ARG A 127 -8.32 -11.69 -6.32
CA ARG A 127 -9.53 -11.32 -5.57
C ARG A 127 -10.60 -12.41 -5.63
N ARG A 128 -11.27 -12.59 -4.50
CA ARG A 128 -12.44 -13.44 -4.34
C ARG A 128 -13.50 -12.64 -3.60
N LYS A 129 -14.76 -12.70 -4.06
CA LYS A 129 -15.86 -11.97 -3.43
C LYS A 129 -15.94 -12.26 -1.93
N ASP A 130 -16.15 -11.22 -1.14
CA ASP A 130 -16.27 -11.24 0.32
C ASP A 130 -15.00 -11.72 1.06
N HIS A 131 -13.86 -11.76 0.36
CA HIS A 131 -12.55 -12.06 0.92
C HIS A 131 -11.70 -10.79 1.02
N GLU A 132 -11.49 -10.37 2.26
CA GLU A 132 -10.61 -9.27 2.59
C GLU A 132 -9.29 -9.83 3.13
N TYR A 133 -8.19 -9.30 2.63
CA TYR A 133 -6.88 -9.55 3.20
C TYR A 133 -5.95 -8.38 2.96
N SER A 134 -5.06 -8.12 3.90
CA SER A 134 -3.89 -7.26 3.73
C SER A 134 -2.64 -8.03 4.11
N LEU A 135 -1.48 -7.60 3.62
CA LEU A 135 -0.22 -8.26 3.94
C LEU A 135 0.90 -7.26 4.25
N ASP A 136 1.91 -7.78 4.92
CA ASP A 136 3.22 -7.18 5.06
C ASP A 136 4.30 -8.26 4.81
N HIS A 137 5.53 -7.85 4.55
CA HIS A 137 6.67 -8.74 4.39
C HIS A 137 7.77 -8.37 5.39
N PHE A 138 8.27 -9.38 6.11
CA PHE A 138 9.36 -9.23 7.08
C PHE A 138 10.09 -10.57 7.27
N GLN A 139 11.42 -10.55 7.46
CA GLN A 139 12.25 -11.75 7.69
C GLN A 139 11.90 -12.95 6.77
N HIS A 140 11.88 -12.70 5.45
CA HIS A 140 11.61 -13.71 4.42
C HIS A 140 10.25 -14.41 4.54
N SER A 141 9.26 -13.76 5.15
CA SER A 141 7.91 -14.26 5.29
C SER A 141 6.90 -13.15 5.04
N PHE A 142 5.77 -13.52 4.46
CA PHE A 142 4.57 -12.70 4.40
C PHE A 142 3.73 -12.94 5.65
N TYR A 143 3.20 -11.85 6.19
CA TYR A 143 2.26 -11.83 7.30
C TYR A 143 0.96 -11.23 6.81
N LEU A 144 -0.15 -11.91 7.05
CA LEU A 144 -1.43 -11.53 6.46
C LEU A 144 -2.49 -11.39 7.53
N ARG A 145 -3.26 -10.32 7.47
CA ARG A 145 -4.57 -10.25 8.13
C ARG A 145 -5.62 -10.64 7.10
N SER A 146 -6.45 -11.64 7.39
CA SER A 146 -7.49 -12.08 6.43
C SER A 146 -8.76 -12.62 7.09
N ASN A 147 -9.91 -12.34 6.48
CA ASN A 147 -11.21 -12.86 6.90
C ASN A 147 -11.54 -14.26 6.32
N ARG A 148 -10.56 -14.97 5.73
CA ARG A 148 -10.77 -16.25 5.02
C ARG A 148 -11.53 -17.34 5.79
N GLU A 149 -11.39 -17.38 7.11
CA GLU A 149 -11.99 -18.39 8.00
C GLU A 149 -13.10 -17.80 8.89
N GLY A 150 -13.38 -16.49 8.79
CA GLY A 150 -14.39 -15.83 9.62
C GLY A 150 -14.35 -14.31 9.56
N LYS A 151 -15.48 -13.67 9.88
CA LYS A 151 -15.68 -12.21 9.80
C LYS A 151 -14.73 -11.40 10.69
N ASN A 152 -14.22 -12.00 11.75
CA ASN A 152 -13.31 -11.36 12.70
C ASN A 152 -11.85 -11.77 12.45
N PHE A 153 -11.41 -11.75 11.18
CA PHE A 153 -10.02 -11.76 10.71
C PHE A 153 -8.99 -12.56 11.53
N GLY A 154 -8.35 -13.55 10.91
CA GLY A 154 -7.15 -14.19 11.45
C GLY A 154 -5.86 -13.45 11.06
N LEU A 155 -4.77 -13.75 11.78
CA LEU A 155 -3.40 -13.44 11.39
C LEU A 155 -2.71 -14.71 10.92
N TYR A 156 -2.07 -14.64 9.75
CA TYR A 156 -1.45 -15.77 9.10
C TYR A 156 -0.01 -15.47 8.68
N LYS A 157 0.77 -16.52 8.44
CA LYS A 157 2.13 -16.45 7.94
C LYS A 157 2.31 -17.39 6.76
N THR A 158 3.07 -16.97 5.75
CA THR A 158 3.46 -17.83 4.63
C THR A 158 4.78 -17.39 4.03
N LYS A 159 5.45 -18.29 3.30
CA LYS A 159 6.58 -17.96 2.43
C LYS A 159 6.21 -17.97 0.95
N VAL A 160 4.99 -18.38 0.63
CA VAL A 160 4.53 -18.64 -0.73
C VAL A 160 3.15 -18.08 -0.98
N ARG A 161 2.87 -17.78 -2.25
CA ARG A 161 1.59 -17.26 -2.76
C ARG A 161 0.56 -18.36 -2.99
N ASP A 162 0.37 -19.21 -1.98
CA ASP A 162 -0.65 -20.27 -1.98
C ASP A 162 -1.44 -20.16 -0.67
N GLU A 163 -2.70 -19.77 -0.77
CA GLU A 163 -3.60 -19.58 0.38
C GLU A 163 -3.68 -20.81 1.28
N ARG A 164 -3.60 -22.02 0.70
CA ARG A 164 -3.67 -23.29 1.43
C ARG A 164 -2.46 -23.53 2.32
N LYS A 165 -1.36 -22.81 2.08
CA LYS A 165 -0.11 -22.92 2.82
C LYS A 165 0.06 -21.84 3.90
N TRP A 166 -0.94 -20.98 4.14
CA TRP A 166 -0.82 -20.01 5.22
C TRP A 166 -1.01 -20.69 6.58
N GLU A 167 0.03 -20.59 7.39
CA GLU A 167 0.08 -20.98 8.79
C GLU A 167 -0.74 -19.99 9.63
N VAL A 168 -1.61 -20.48 10.50
CA VAL A 168 -2.39 -19.66 11.41
C VAL A 168 -1.51 -19.22 12.59
N LEU A 169 -1.30 -17.91 12.74
CA LEU A 169 -0.64 -17.34 13.92
C LEU A 169 -1.65 -16.95 14.99
N ILE A 170 -2.76 -16.33 14.57
CA ILE A 170 -3.90 -15.98 15.43
C ILE A 170 -5.17 -16.38 14.66
N PRO A 171 -5.99 -17.32 15.16
CA PRO A 171 -7.22 -17.71 14.48
C PRO A 171 -8.24 -16.58 14.51
N ALA A 172 -9.14 -16.57 13.52
CA ALA A 172 -10.33 -15.74 13.58
C ALA A 172 -11.17 -16.14 14.81
N ARG A 173 -11.75 -15.16 15.52
CA ARG A 173 -12.57 -15.41 16.71
C ARG A 173 -14.04 -15.25 16.41
N ASP A 174 -14.92 -16.05 17.02
CA ASP A 174 -16.36 -15.87 16.84
C ASP A 174 -16.91 -14.63 17.58
N SER A 175 -16.18 -14.14 18.58
CA SER A 175 -16.56 -12.97 19.39
C SER A 175 -15.41 -11.99 19.59
N GLY A 176 -15.73 -10.69 19.53
CA GLY A 176 -14.79 -9.57 19.65
C GLY A 176 -14.42 -8.95 18.29
N ASP A 177 -14.33 -7.61 18.26
CA ASP A 177 -14.00 -6.86 17.04
C ASP A 177 -12.50 -6.95 16.72
N ALA A 178 -12.13 -7.91 15.89
CA ALA A 178 -10.76 -8.08 15.37
C ALA A 178 -10.46 -7.18 14.15
N ARG A 179 -11.35 -6.22 13.81
CA ARG A 179 -11.10 -5.28 12.69
C ARG A 179 -9.87 -4.40 12.92
N ARG A 180 -9.38 -4.31 14.15
CA ARG A 180 -8.25 -3.48 14.58
C ARG A 180 -6.89 -4.18 14.64
N ILE A 181 -6.76 -5.40 14.12
CA ILE A 181 -5.45 -6.07 14.03
C ILE A 181 -4.69 -5.50 12.83
N HIS A 182 -3.88 -4.47 13.02
CA HIS A 182 -2.88 -4.11 12.01
C HIS A 182 -1.59 -4.90 12.28
N PRO A 183 -0.93 -5.47 11.26
CA PRO A 183 0.47 -5.87 11.41
C PRO A 183 1.30 -4.59 11.62
N VAL A 184 1.42 -4.14 12.87
CA VAL A 184 2.26 -2.99 13.24
C VAL A 184 3.61 -3.54 13.69
N TYR A 185 4.68 -3.26 12.95
CA TYR A 185 6.04 -3.46 13.42
C TYR A 185 6.65 -2.10 13.74
N ARG A 186 6.74 -1.77 15.03
CA ARG A 186 7.53 -0.63 15.48
C ARG A 186 9.01 -1.02 15.40
N LEU A 187 9.77 -0.37 14.51
CA LEU A 187 11.22 -0.46 14.46
C LEU A 187 11.81 0.24 15.70
N ALA A 188 12.16 -0.54 16.72
CA ALA A 188 13.19 -0.21 17.69
C ALA A 188 13.84 -1.52 18.14
N GLY A 189 15.18 -1.56 18.15
CA GLY A 189 15.97 -2.78 18.29
C GLY A 189 15.45 -3.75 19.38
N GLY A 190 15.23 -5.00 18.98
CA GLY A 190 14.75 -6.07 19.85
C GLY A 190 13.54 -6.77 19.24
N GLY A 191 13.79 -7.83 18.48
CA GLY A 191 12.77 -8.59 17.78
C GLY A 191 11.70 -9.17 18.70
N ARG A 192 10.52 -8.54 18.70
CA ARG A 192 9.23 -9.18 18.98
C ARG A 192 8.17 -8.61 18.05
N ALA A 193 7.49 -9.50 17.34
CA ALA A 193 6.19 -9.18 16.76
C ALA A 193 5.20 -8.97 17.93
N SER A 194 4.55 -7.81 17.99
CA SER A 194 3.40 -7.62 18.86
C SER A 194 2.26 -7.07 18.02
N ALA A 195 1.07 -7.67 18.16
CA ALA A 195 -0.16 -7.08 17.65
C ALA A 195 -0.68 -6.14 18.73
N ARG A 196 -0.83 -4.85 18.41
CA ARG A 196 -1.49 -3.88 19.29
C ARG A 196 -2.79 -3.45 18.64
N ALA A 197 -3.89 -3.58 19.38
CA ALA A 197 -5.15 -2.94 19.04
C ALA A 197 -5.04 -1.49 19.52
N ASP A 198 -4.67 -0.56 18.63
CA ASP A 198 -4.71 0.85 18.96
C ASP A 198 -6.17 1.35 18.85
N GLN A 199 -6.63 2.02 19.92
CA GLN A 199 -7.90 2.72 19.96
C GLN A 199 -7.66 4.14 19.45
N TYR A 200 -8.11 4.45 18.24
CA TYR A 200 -8.37 5.83 17.83
C TYR A 200 -9.89 6.09 17.87
N PRO A 201 -10.31 7.29 18.30
CA PRO A 201 -11.71 7.60 18.54
C PRO A 201 -12.49 7.50 17.24
N ALA A 202 -13.67 6.89 17.33
CA ALA A 202 -14.62 6.89 16.25
C ALA A 202 -15.04 8.34 15.99
N ASP A 203 -14.86 8.83 14.77
CA ASP A 203 -15.63 9.98 14.30
C ASP A 203 -17.10 9.54 14.32
N GLN A 204 -17.82 10.05 15.31
CA GLN A 204 -19.28 10.08 15.38
C GLN A 204 -19.79 11.25 14.52
N PRO A 205 -21.03 11.15 14.00
CA PRO A 205 -21.45 11.74 12.71
C PRO A 205 -21.41 13.27 12.64
#